data_AF-A0AAU6WUT6-F1
#
_entry.id   AF-A0AAU6WUT6-F1
#
_cell.length_a   1.000
_cell.length_b   1.000
_cell.length_c   1.000
_cell.angle_alpha   90.00
_cell.angle_beta   90.00
_cell.angle_gamma   90.00
#
_symmetry.space_group_name_H-M   'P 1'
#
loop_
_entity.id
_entity.type
_entity.pdbx_description
1 polymer ?
#
loop_
_entity_poly.entity_id
_entity_poly.type
_entity_poly.pdbx_seq_one_letter_code
_entity_poly.pdbx_strand_id
1 'polypeptide(L)'
;MLKKNPKAPFSYAELSVKEGGKWEGDKYVGGMFKNVQELTLPESHTDHSTYIRYEGIGLENNRIGYRLYLDWRNATDIFGKK
;
A
#
# COMPACT_ATOMS: atom_id res chain seq x y z
N MET A 1 -11.15 5.55 6.46
CA MET A 1 -11.91 4.65 5.57
C MET A 1 -13.33 5.17 5.43
N LEU A 2 -13.73 5.49 4.20
CA LEU A 2 -15.01 6.14 3.88
C LEU A 2 -16.16 5.14 3.96
N LYS A 3 -16.97 5.17 5.03
CA LYS A 3 -18.28 4.51 5.04
C LYS A 3 -19.34 5.45 4.45
N LYS A 4 -19.37 5.58 3.12
CA LYS A 4 -20.53 6.16 2.42
C LYS A 4 -21.34 5.01 1.80
N ASN A 5 -22.31 4.54 2.59
CA ASN A 5 -23.38 3.63 2.18
C ASN A 5 -22.94 2.20 1.74
N PRO A 6 -22.93 1.20 2.64
CA PRO A 6 -22.36 -0.14 2.38
C PRO A 6 -23.08 -0.95 1.28
N LYS A 7 -24.24 -0.48 0.80
CA LYS A 7 -24.98 -1.12 -0.29
C LYS A 7 -24.66 -0.55 -1.67
N ALA A 8 -24.06 0.65 -1.75
CA ALA A 8 -23.66 1.22 -3.03
C ALA A 8 -22.34 0.58 -3.49
N PRO A 9 -22.20 0.17 -4.76
CA PRO A 9 -20.92 -0.26 -5.31
C PRO A 9 -19.85 0.82 -5.08
N PHE A 10 -18.73 0.47 -4.46
CA PHE A 10 -17.56 1.33 -4.40
C PHE A 10 -16.32 0.54 -4.82
N SER A 11 -15.37 1.26 -5.38
CA SER A 11 -13.99 0.82 -5.54
C SER A 11 -13.09 1.94 -5.01
N TYR A 12 -12.01 1.56 -4.35
CA TYR A 12 -11.01 2.47 -3.83
C TYR A 12 -9.63 1.87 -4.08
N ALA A 13 -8.69 2.72 -4.43
CA ALA A 13 -7.28 2.36 -4.54
C ALA A 13 -6.47 3.39 -3.77
N GLU A 14 -5.50 2.93 -3.00
CA GLU A 14 -4.53 3.78 -2.35
C GLU A 14 -3.11 3.25 -2.50
N LEU A 15 -2.20 4.20 -2.67
CA LEU A 15 -0.77 3.99 -2.54
C LEU A 15 -0.27 5.01 -1.53
N SER A 16 0.44 4.54 -0.50
CA SER A 16 0.99 5.42 0.52
C SER A 16 2.43 5.06 0.80
N VAL A 17 3.29 6.06 0.80
CA VAL A 17 4.70 5.95 1.19
C VAL A 17 4.99 6.74 2.45
N LYS A 18 6.00 6.32 3.21
CA LYS A 18 6.48 7.11 4.35
C LYS A 18 7.27 8.32 3.87
N GLU A 19 6.94 9.48 4.40
CA GLU A 19 7.66 10.74 4.20
C GLU A 19 8.21 11.26 5.53
N GLY A 20 9.39 11.88 5.52
CA GLY A 20 10.03 12.45 6.70
C GLY A 20 10.73 11.45 7.64
N GLY A 21 10.95 10.22 7.17
CA GLY A 21 11.83 9.25 7.84
C GLY A 21 13.20 9.17 7.18
N LYS A 22 13.94 8.10 7.46
CA LYS A 22 15.27 7.83 6.90
C LYS A 22 15.46 6.36 6.58
N TRP A 23 16.32 6.09 5.60
CA TRP A 23 16.79 4.75 5.29
C TRP A 23 17.89 4.34 6.28
N GLU A 24 17.71 3.19 6.93
CA GLU A 24 18.71 2.51 7.74
C GLU A 24 18.92 1.12 7.14
N GLY A 25 19.87 1.02 6.20
CA GLY A 25 20.05 -0.20 5.39
C GLY A 25 18.86 -0.42 4.45
N ASP A 26 18.21 -1.57 4.61
CA ASP A 26 17.04 -2.02 3.84
C ASP A 26 15.70 -1.52 4.40
N LYS A 27 15.71 -0.84 5.56
CA LYS A 27 14.49 -0.41 6.27
C LYS A 27 14.34 1.10 6.29
N TYR A 28 13.10 1.56 6.14
CA TYR A 28 12.71 2.96 6.28
C TYR A 28 12.13 3.23 7.68
N VAL A 29 12.92 3.90 8.51
CA VAL A 29 12.63 4.16 9.92
C VAL A 29 12.08 5.58 10.12
N GLY A 30 11.04 5.71 10.95
CA GLY A 30 10.36 6.97 11.20
C GLY A 30 9.40 7.40 10.09
N GLY A 31 9.05 8.69 10.06
CA GLY A 31 8.15 9.28 9.07
C GLY A 31 6.66 8.98 9.27
N MET A 32 5.83 9.60 8.43
CA MET A 32 4.39 9.37 8.38
C MET A 32 3.98 8.95 6.98
N PHE A 33 2.99 8.06 6.90
CA PHE A 33 2.45 7.64 5.61
C PHE A 33 1.64 8.76 4.96
N LYS A 34 1.95 9.05 3.71
CA LYS A 34 1.24 10.00 2.87
C LYS A 34 0.77 9.31 1.59
N ASN A 35 -0.44 9.64 1.17
CA ASN A 35 -1.00 9.12 -0.06
C ASN A 35 -0.35 9.78 -1.26
N VAL A 36 0.08 8.97 -2.22
CA VAL A 36 0.68 9.39 -3.48
C VAL A 36 -0.08 8.78 -4.65
N GLN A 37 0.01 9.40 -5.82
CA GLN A 37 -0.61 8.92 -7.06
C GLN A 37 0.37 8.14 -7.92
N GLU A 38 1.66 8.45 -7.77
CA GLU A 38 2.76 7.82 -8.48
C GLU A 38 3.90 7.53 -7.51
N LEU A 39 4.65 6.47 -7.79
CA LEU A 39 5.83 6.09 -7.02
C LEU A 39 6.85 5.48 -7.98
N THR A 40 8.03 6.07 -8.02
CA THR A 40 9.22 5.40 -8.57
C THR A 40 9.87 4.64 -7.44
N LEU A 41 10.03 3.33 -7.60
CA LEU A 41 10.67 2.50 -6.59
C LEU A 41 12.16 2.86 -6.49
N PRO A 42 12.66 3.22 -5.30
CA PRO A 42 14.10 3.40 -5.11
C PRO A 42 14.80 2.04 -5.21
N GLU A 43 16.03 2.00 -5.70
CA GLU A 43 16.82 0.76 -5.83
C GLU A 43 17.00 0.02 -4.50
N SER A 44 16.97 0.75 -3.37
CA SER A 44 17.04 0.20 -2.02
C SER A 44 15.74 -0.45 -1.54
N HIS A 45 14.66 -0.41 -2.34
CA HIS A 45 13.39 -0.98 -1.95
C HIS A 45 13.41 -2.50 -2.07
N THR A 46 13.45 -3.15 -0.91
CA THR A 46 13.26 -4.59 -0.76
C THR A 46 11.94 -4.87 -0.05
N ASP A 47 11.56 -6.16 -0.04
CA ASP A 47 10.49 -6.66 0.82
C ASP A 47 10.76 -6.24 2.28
N HIS A 48 9.68 -5.98 3.02
CA HIS A 48 9.76 -5.58 4.42
C HIS A 48 10.56 -4.30 4.74
N SER A 49 10.84 -3.47 3.74
CA SER A 49 11.46 -2.15 3.94
C SER A 49 10.59 -1.18 4.75
N THR A 50 9.29 -1.47 4.90
CA THR A 50 8.27 -0.63 5.57
C THR A 50 8.06 0.75 4.95
N TYR A 51 8.64 0.99 3.77
CA TYR A 51 8.56 2.26 3.05
C TYR A 51 7.16 2.49 2.46
N ILE A 52 6.55 1.43 1.90
CA ILE A 52 5.19 1.45 1.35
C ILE A 52 4.24 0.79 2.35
N ARG A 53 3.08 1.41 2.65
CA ARG A 53 2.20 1.01 3.75
C ARG A 53 1.81 -0.46 3.76
N TYR A 54 1.38 -0.97 2.60
CA TYR A 54 0.99 -2.37 2.45
C TYR A 54 2.06 -3.18 1.71
N GLU A 55 3.28 -2.65 1.57
CA GLU A 55 4.29 -3.18 0.61
C GLU A 55 3.87 -3.06 -0.86
N GLY A 56 2.83 -2.26 -1.13
CA GLY A 56 2.35 -2.01 -2.48
C GLY A 56 0.99 -1.31 -2.51
N ILE A 57 0.26 -1.48 -3.61
CA ILE A 57 -1.03 -0.82 -3.85
C ILE A 57 -2.13 -1.60 -3.10
N GLY A 58 -2.89 -0.90 -2.26
CA GLY A 58 -4.11 -1.42 -1.68
C GLY A 58 -5.29 -1.08 -2.58
N LEU A 59 -6.04 -2.09 -3.02
CA LEU A 59 -7.32 -1.88 -3.69
C LEU A 59 -8.43 -2.52 -2.88
N GLU A 60 -9.58 -1.90 -2.84
CA GLU A 60 -10.70 -2.49 -2.15
C GLU A 60 -12.05 -2.13 -2.77
N ASN A 61 -13.00 -3.05 -2.61
CA ASN A 61 -14.41 -2.80 -2.81
C ASN A 61 -15.21 -3.32 -1.59
N ASN A 62 -16.54 -3.37 -1.74
CA ASN A 62 -17.46 -3.86 -0.70
C ASN A 62 -17.20 -5.29 -0.21
N ARG A 63 -16.62 -6.16 -1.05
CA ARG A 63 -16.55 -7.61 -0.82
C ARG A 63 -15.13 -8.15 -0.82
N ILE A 64 -14.20 -7.46 -1.46
CA ILE A 64 -12.86 -7.94 -1.72
C ILE A 64 -11.86 -6.80 -1.49
N GLY A 65 -10.76 -7.13 -0.82
CA GLY A 65 -9.53 -6.34 -0.81
C GLY A 65 -8.47 -7.03 -1.66
N TYR A 66 -7.68 -6.26 -2.38
CA TYR A 66 -6.51 -6.70 -3.12
C TYR A 66 -5.29 -5.96 -2.60
N ARG A 67 -4.16 -6.65 -2.58
CA ARG A 67 -2.84 -6.03 -2.42
C ARG A 67 -1.97 -6.48 -3.58
N LEU A 68 -1.44 -5.52 -4.34
CA LEU A 68 -0.42 -5.77 -5.34
C LEU A 68 0.94 -5.40 -4.74
N TYR A 69 1.83 -6.38 -4.57
CA TYR A 69 3.19 -6.11 -4.07
C TYR A 69 3.99 -5.32 -5.10
N LEU A 70 4.67 -4.26 -4.66
CA LEU A 70 5.57 -3.46 -5.49
C LEU A 70 7.04 -3.77 -5.17
N ASP A 71 7.33 -5.05 -4.97
CA ASP A 71 8.68 -5.59 -4.79
C ASP A 71 8.93 -6.72 -5.79
N TRP A 72 10.10 -7.36 -5.68
CA TRP A 72 10.55 -8.42 -6.58
C TRP A 72 9.62 -9.65 -6.67
N ARG A 73 8.70 -9.84 -5.71
CA ARG A 73 7.72 -10.94 -5.73
C ARG A 73 6.67 -10.72 -6.81
N ASN A 74 6.31 -9.47 -7.09
CA ASN A 74 5.26 -9.08 -8.04
C ASN A 74 3.98 -9.94 -7.92
N ALA A 75 3.60 -10.26 -6.68
CA ALA A 75 2.46 -11.11 -6.36
C ALA A 75 1.21 -10.28 -6.06
N THR A 76 0.04 -10.92 -6.05
CA THR A 76 -1.22 -10.28 -5.63
C THR A 76 -1.91 -11.13 -4.58
N ASP A 77 -2.24 -10.50 -3.45
CA ASP A 77 -3.10 -11.11 -2.43
C ASP A 77 -4.56 -10.70 -2.65
N ILE A 78 -5.48 -11.60 -2.32
CA ILE A 78 -6.92 -11.40 -2.41
C ILE A 78 -7.56 -11.75 -1.07
N PHE A 79 -8.31 -10.81 -0.49
CA PHE A 79 -8.96 -10.94 0.81
C PHE A 79 -10.48 -10.80 0.68
N GLY A 80 -11.22 -11.82 1.10
CA GLY A 80 -12.68 -11.74 1.21
C GLY A 80 -13.12 -10.96 2.44
N LYS A 81 -14.06 -10.03 2.27
CA LYS A 81 -14.68 -9.25 3.34
C LYS A 81 -16.03 -9.85 3.70
N LYS A 82 -16.34 -9.91 5.00
CA LYS A 82 -17.63 -10.36 5.53
C LYS A 82 -18.65 -9.24 5.53
#